data_AF-A0A6G1GN06-F1
#
_entry.id   AF-A0A6G1GN06-F1
#
_cell.length_a   1.000
_cell.length_b   1.000
_cell.length_c   1.000
_cell.angle_alpha   90.00
_cell.angle_beta   90.00
_cell.angle_gamma   90.00
#
_symmetry.space_group_name_H-M   'P 1'
#
loop_
_entity.id
_entity.type
_entity.pdbx_description
1 polymer ?
#
loop_
_entity_poly.entity_id
_entity_poly.type
_entity_poly.pdbx_seq_one_letter_code
_entity_poly.pdbx_strand_id
1 'polypeptide(L)'
;MRNTYLLSLSFCTATALISIILPIILILLSNTSFPEISLSSPVSSSFKLPTSIPQVSTEMHHFSKLLKDKLAEASSGNSATKSHQTPSASGATGSTLPKIILFGDSLTEWAFNTPEGFGSVLTRRWEGRAVVRNCGKAAQTSETLKTLFSQTIHSVSSQPQPPPLLYIIFLGANDAVLPPGGQHVPLPTFESNLRHYVSIILTTPAYSTTKIVLVTPPPINVRACSAHAKREDERKGQGFRTWDSKRTYARKVMDVARDFEARGLGDRVAGYDLWERLVGWECEKMGARDEERLPGCGLPGAREFENGIFTDRLHFGEKGYKIVTDGLLELLAGKWPEVFG
;
A
#
# COMPACT_ATOMS: atom_id res chain seq x y z
N MET A 1 -21.06 -26.49 -56.06
CA MET A 1 -22.52 -26.31 -55.79
C MET A 1 -22.77 -26.83 -54.37
N ARG A 2 -22.82 -25.98 -53.33
CA ARG A 2 -24.03 -25.47 -52.58
C ARG A 2 -25.05 -26.60 -52.27
N ASN A 3 -25.54 -26.89 -51.05
CA ASN A 3 -26.04 -26.11 -49.88
C ASN A 3 -26.09 -27.06 -48.65
N THR A 4 -25.72 -26.69 -47.40
CA THR A 4 -26.47 -26.10 -46.24
C THR A 4 -27.60 -26.90 -45.57
N TYR A 5 -27.74 -26.69 -44.23
CA TYR A 5 -28.70 -27.18 -43.20
C TYR A 5 -28.19 -28.38 -42.37
N LEU A 6 -28.15 -28.41 -41.01
CA LEU A 6 -28.79 -27.62 -39.95
C LEU A 6 -28.03 -27.82 -38.60
N LEU A 7 -27.83 -26.73 -37.85
CA LEU A 7 -27.60 -26.73 -36.40
C LEU A 7 -28.94 -26.93 -35.66
N SER A 8 -28.98 -27.75 -34.60
CA SER A 8 -29.65 -27.49 -33.30
C SER A 8 -29.91 -28.79 -32.54
N LEU A 9 -29.27 -28.94 -31.37
CA LEU A 9 -29.67 -29.71 -30.17
C LEU A 9 -28.45 -29.60 -29.20
N SER A 10 -28.55 -29.26 -27.92
CA SER A 10 -29.70 -29.04 -27.07
C SER A 10 -29.25 -28.25 -25.83
N PHE A 11 -29.79 -27.05 -25.67
CA PHE A 11 -29.65 -26.12 -24.55
C PHE A 11 -30.63 -26.48 -23.42
N CYS A 12 -30.67 -27.76 -22.99
CA CYS A 12 -31.81 -28.29 -22.20
C CYS A 12 -31.49 -28.71 -20.75
N THR A 13 -30.34 -28.36 -20.18
CA THR A 13 -30.01 -28.74 -18.79
C THR A 13 -29.97 -27.58 -17.79
N ALA A 14 -29.93 -26.32 -18.24
CA ALA A 14 -29.84 -25.16 -17.34
C ALA A 14 -31.20 -24.60 -16.87
N THR A 15 -32.26 -24.75 -17.66
CA THR A 15 -33.61 -24.25 -17.31
C THR A 15 -34.37 -25.18 -16.36
N ALA A 16 -34.02 -26.47 -16.31
CA ALA A 16 -34.63 -27.44 -15.40
C ALA A 16 -34.18 -27.26 -13.94
N LEU A 17 -32.91 -26.88 -13.70
CA LEU A 17 -32.39 -26.65 -12.34
C LEU A 17 -32.99 -25.40 -11.67
N ILE A 18 -33.30 -24.35 -12.45
CA ILE A 18 -33.87 -23.12 -11.92
C ILE A 18 -35.33 -23.33 -11.48
N SER A 19 -36.08 -24.21 -12.14
CA SER A 19 -37.48 -24.51 -11.78
C SER A 19 -37.63 -25.36 -10.51
N ILE A 20 -36.57 -26.04 -10.06
CA ILE A 20 -36.60 -26.89 -8.85
C ILE A 20 -36.08 -26.11 -7.62
N ILE A 21 -35.15 -25.18 -7.80
CA ILE A 21 -34.52 -24.45 -6.69
C ILE A 21 -35.38 -23.27 -6.21
N LEU A 22 -36.10 -22.59 -7.11
CA LEU A 22 -36.88 -21.40 -6.78
C LEU A 22 -38.05 -21.66 -5.79
N PRO A 23 -38.82 -22.77 -5.89
CA PRO A 23 -39.86 -23.08 -4.91
C PRO A 23 -39.29 -23.41 -3.52
N ILE A 24 -38.12 -24.05 -3.45
CA ILE A 24 -37.47 -24.44 -2.18
C ILE A 24 -37.00 -23.20 -1.42
N ILE A 25 -36.47 -22.20 -2.12
CA ILE A 25 -36.06 -20.91 -1.51
C ILE A 25 -37.29 -20.13 -1.01
N LEU A 26 -38.40 -20.15 -1.75
CA LEU A 26 -39.66 -19.51 -1.34
C LEU A 26 -40.29 -20.17 -0.10
N ILE A 27 -40.20 -21.50 0.04
CA ILE A 27 -40.67 -22.24 1.22
C ILE A 27 -39.78 -21.97 2.45
N LEU A 28 -38.48 -21.77 2.25
CA LEU A 28 -37.55 -21.41 3.33
C LEU A 28 -37.74 -19.96 3.81
N LEU A 29 -38.18 -19.05 2.93
CA LEU A 29 -38.48 -17.66 3.29
C LEU A 29 -39.87 -17.48 3.93
N SER A 30 -40.82 -18.40 3.70
CA SER A 30 -42.17 -18.32 4.30
C SER A 30 -42.27 -18.87 5.74
N ASN A 31 -41.20 -19.46 6.29
CA ASN A 31 -41.19 -20.08 7.62
C ASN A 31 -40.38 -19.31 8.68
N THR A 32 -40.09 -18.03 8.45
CA THR A 32 -39.47 -17.18 9.48
C THR A 32 -40.51 -16.21 10.04
N SER A 33 -41.08 -16.56 11.19
CA SER A 33 -41.95 -15.68 11.96
C SER A 33 -41.11 -14.61 12.67
N PHE A 34 -41.24 -13.36 12.24
CA PHE A 34 -40.80 -12.19 13.01
C PHE A 34 -41.91 -11.78 13.98
N PRO A 35 -41.61 -11.42 15.25
CA PRO A 35 -42.63 -10.87 16.13
C PRO A 35 -42.99 -9.44 15.71
N GLU A 36 -44.28 -9.17 15.51
CA GLU A 36 -44.85 -7.83 15.36
C GLU A 36 -44.66 -7.02 16.65
N ILE A 37 -44.08 -5.82 16.54
CA ILE A 37 -44.12 -4.80 17.60
C ILE A 37 -45.16 -3.76 17.18
N SER A 38 -46.25 -3.72 17.93
CA SER A 38 -47.34 -2.73 17.82
C SER A 38 -46.91 -1.39 18.43
N LEU A 39 -47.17 -0.30 17.70
CA LEU A 39 -46.98 1.08 18.15
C LEU A 39 -48.25 1.60 18.82
N SER A 40 -48.18 1.85 20.12
CA SER A 40 -49.04 2.83 20.81
C SER A 40 -48.26 3.50 21.96
N SER A 41 -48.51 4.80 22.13
CA SER A 41 -47.74 5.83 22.86
C SER A 41 -48.02 5.87 24.38
N PRO A 42 -47.58 6.90 25.13
CA PRO A 42 -46.21 7.27 25.49
C PRO A 42 -45.99 7.18 27.02
N VAL A 43 -44.81 6.75 27.48
CA VAL A 43 -44.44 6.86 28.91
C VAL A 43 -43.02 7.43 29.06
N SER A 44 -42.98 8.54 29.78
CA SER A 44 -41.81 9.21 30.34
C SER A 44 -41.05 8.30 31.31
N SER A 45 -39.78 8.03 31.03
CA SER A 45 -38.78 7.79 32.07
C SER A 45 -37.37 8.02 31.51
N SER A 46 -36.68 8.97 32.12
CA SER A 46 -35.28 9.33 31.93
C SER A 46 -34.33 8.13 31.93
N PHE A 47 -33.67 7.89 30.79
CA PHE A 47 -32.52 6.99 30.67
C PHE A 47 -31.27 7.84 30.35
N LYS A 48 -30.33 7.94 31.29
CA LYS A 48 -29.03 8.58 31.06
C LYS A 48 -28.14 7.63 30.25
N LEU A 49 -27.58 8.11 29.14
CA LEU A 49 -26.54 7.40 28.39
C LEU A 49 -25.27 7.23 29.26
N PRO A 50 -24.59 6.07 29.21
CA PRO A 50 -23.27 5.93 29.81
C PRO A 50 -22.26 6.78 29.04
N THR A 51 -21.61 7.71 29.75
CA THR A 51 -20.47 8.50 29.29
C THR A 51 -19.18 7.79 29.69
N SER A 52 -18.74 6.81 28.90
CA SER A 52 -17.32 6.38 28.86
C SER A 52 -17.14 5.20 27.89
N ILE A 53 -16.42 5.45 26.79
CA ILE A 53 -15.79 4.41 25.96
C ILE A 53 -14.40 4.15 26.57
N PRO A 54 -14.01 2.92 26.95
CA PRO A 54 -12.67 2.67 27.46
C PRO A 54 -11.61 2.65 26.35
N GLN A 55 -10.54 3.38 26.63
CA GLN A 55 -9.16 3.36 26.13
C GLN A 55 -8.75 2.34 25.05
N VAL A 56 -8.91 2.70 23.77
CA VAL A 56 -8.14 2.13 22.64
C VAL A 56 -6.75 2.80 22.52
N SER A 57 -6.58 4.01 23.07
CA SER A 57 -5.34 4.79 22.97
C SER A 57 -4.18 4.24 23.81
N THR A 58 -4.47 3.58 24.93
CA THR A 58 -3.44 3.08 25.87
C THR A 58 -2.75 1.83 25.32
N GLU A 59 -3.49 0.93 24.67
CA GLU A 59 -2.91 -0.28 24.07
C GLU A 59 -2.00 0.07 22.89
N MET A 60 -2.37 1.05 22.07
CA MET A 60 -1.50 1.56 21.00
C MET A 60 -0.25 2.25 21.54
N HIS A 61 -0.35 3.01 22.64
CA HIS A 61 0.82 3.62 23.28
C HIS A 61 1.75 2.56 23.89
N HIS A 62 1.19 1.51 24.49
CA HIS A 62 1.96 0.41 25.06
C HIS A 62 2.70 -0.39 23.96
N PHE A 63 2.01 -0.68 22.84
CA PHE A 63 2.61 -1.35 21.69
C PHE A 63 3.71 -0.50 21.03
N SER A 64 3.48 0.80 20.85
CA SER A 64 4.49 1.74 20.31
C SER A 64 5.72 1.82 21.21
N LYS A 65 5.52 1.81 22.53
CA LYS A 65 6.63 1.81 23.50
C LYS A 65 7.42 0.50 23.45
N LEU A 66 6.72 -0.65 23.48
CA LEU A 66 7.34 -1.97 23.41
C LEU A 66 8.14 -2.17 22.11
N LEU A 67 7.64 -1.62 21.00
CA LEU A 67 8.34 -1.64 19.72
C LEU A 67 9.59 -0.75 19.74
N LYS A 68 9.51 0.46 20.31
CA LYS A 68 10.68 1.35 20.48
C LYS A 68 11.75 0.71 21.36
N ASP A 69 11.35 0.04 22.43
CA ASP A 69 12.26 -0.64 23.35
C ASP A 69 12.96 -1.83 22.66
N LYS A 70 12.23 -2.64 21.88
CA LYS A 70 12.83 -3.71 21.05
C LYS A 70 13.74 -3.19 19.94
N LEU A 71 13.41 -2.04 19.34
CA LEU A 71 14.28 -1.39 18.34
C LEU A 71 15.57 -0.84 18.96
N ALA A 72 15.51 -0.34 20.21
CA ALA A 72 16.67 0.12 20.95
C ALA A 72 17.59 -1.04 21.37
N GLU A 73 17.04 -2.16 21.85
CA GLU A 73 17.81 -3.35 22.21
C GLU A 73 18.58 -3.91 21.01
N ALA A 74 17.94 -3.98 19.83
CA ALA A 74 18.58 -4.44 18.59
C ALA A 74 19.73 -3.54 18.10
N SER A 75 19.78 -2.28 18.55
CA SER A 75 20.84 -1.31 18.19
C SER A 75 22.03 -1.30 19.14
N SER A 76 21.92 -1.94 20.32
CA SER A 76 22.95 -1.90 21.38
C SER A 76 23.98 -3.03 21.31
N GLY A 77 23.81 -4.00 20.42
CA GLY A 77 24.69 -5.16 20.29
C GLY A 77 25.69 -5.08 19.14
N ASN A 78 26.76 -4.29 19.29
CA ASN A 78 28.13 -4.68 18.87
C ASN A 78 29.12 -3.51 19.04
N SER A 79 29.90 -3.58 20.11
CA SER A 79 31.19 -2.88 20.21
C SER A 79 32.21 -3.86 20.78
N ALA A 80 33.07 -4.39 19.93
CA ALA A 80 34.35 -4.97 20.33
C ALA A 80 35.30 -5.04 19.11
N THR A 81 36.22 -4.11 19.06
CA THR A 81 37.41 -4.11 18.20
C THR A 81 38.36 -5.24 18.56
N LYS A 82 38.75 -6.08 17.59
CA LYS A 82 40.01 -6.83 17.62
C LYS A 82 40.66 -6.85 16.24
N SER A 83 41.84 -6.25 16.17
CA SER A 83 42.79 -6.31 15.07
C SER A 83 43.55 -7.64 15.06
N HIS A 84 43.55 -8.40 13.95
CA HIS A 84 44.74 -9.12 13.50
C HIS A 84 44.61 -9.68 12.07
N GLN A 85 45.63 -9.37 11.27
CA GLN A 85 46.28 -10.11 10.19
C GLN A 85 45.47 -11.10 9.32
N THR A 86 45.50 -10.83 8.02
CA THR A 86 45.22 -11.74 6.91
C THR A 86 46.19 -12.92 6.82
N PRO A 87 45.68 -14.12 6.56
CA PRO A 87 46.31 -15.05 5.63
C PRO A 87 45.42 -15.29 4.40
N SER A 88 46.10 -15.56 3.28
CA SER A 88 45.51 -15.81 1.97
C SER A 88 44.91 -17.21 1.83
N ALA A 89 43.99 -17.29 0.86
CA ALA A 89 43.57 -18.45 0.09
C ALA A 89 42.82 -19.61 0.81
N SER A 90 41.54 -19.76 0.49
CA SER A 90 41.00 -21.00 -0.11
C SER A 90 39.56 -20.75 -0.59
N GLY A 91 39.16 -21.39 -1.68
CA GLY A 91 37.91 -21.09 -2.40
C GLY A 91 36.65 -21.27 -1.56
N ALA A 92 35.93 -20.17 -1.34
CA ALA A 92 34.50 -20.21 -1.07
C ALA A 92 33.79 -19.94 -2.40
N THR A 93 32.99 -20.90 -2.87
CA THR A 93 31.90 -20.61 -3.80
C THR A 93 30.98 -19.60 -3.12
N GLY A 94 31.24 -18.31 -3.34
CA GLY A 94 30.60 -17.22 -2.62
C GLY A 94 29.09 -17.31 -2.78
N SER A 95 28.39 -17.68 -1.72
CA SER A 95 26.92 -17.63 -1.69
C SER A 95 26.50 -16.20 -2.00
N THR A 96 25.77 -16.00 -3.10
CA THR A 96 25.22 -14.70 -3.44
C THR A 96 24.11 -14.38 -2.44
N LEU A 97 24.21 -13.23 -1.75
CA LEU A 97 23.17 -12.81 -0.81
C LEU A 97 21.83 -12.62 -1.54
N PRO A 98 20.69 -12.90 -0.89
CA PRO A 98 19.39 -12.60 -1.45
C PRO A 98 19.20 -11.08 -1.61
N LYS A 99 18.21 -10.70 -2.42
CA LYS A 99 17.95 -9.29 -2.76
C LYS A 99 16.74 -8.75 -2.01
N ILE A 100 16.75 -7.44 -1.79
CA ILE A 100 15.54 -6.64 -1.55
C ILE A 100 15.41 -5.69 -2.75
N ILE A 101 14.33 -5.77 -3.49
CA ILE A 101 14.13 -5.00 -4.72
C ILE A 101 13.16 -3.86 -4.44
N LEU A 102 13.59 -2.63 -4.71
CA LEU A 102 12.77 -1.43 -4.60
C LEU A 102 12.41 -0.96 -6.00
N PHE A 103 11.15 -1.08 -6.40
CA PHE A 103 10.69 -0.78 -7.76
C PHE A 103 9.64 0.33 -7.74
N GLY A 104 9.85 1.37 -8.54
CA GLY A 104 8.93 2.49 -8.53
C GLY A 104 9.39 3.70 -9.34
N ASP A 105 8.83 4.85 -9.01
CA ASP A 105 9.15 6.14 -9.62
C ASP A 105 10.24 6.90 -8.85
N SER A 106 10.21 8.24 -8.89
CA SER A 106 11.15 9.11 -8.16
C SER A 106 11.10 8.91 -6.65
N LEU A 107 9.94 8.56 -6.07
CA LEU A 107 9.82 8.28 -4.64
C LEU A 107 10.66 7.08 -4.23
N THR A 108 10.88 6.15 -5.17
CA THR A 108 11.77 4.99 -4.99
C THR A 108 13.21 5.32 -5.37
N GLU A 109 13.44 5.99 -6.50
CA GLU A 109 14.79 6.35 -6.95
C GLU A 109 15.54 7.12 -5.86
N TRP A 110 14.86 8.09 -5.24
CA TRP A 110 15.45 9.01 -4.27
C TRP A 110 15.41 8.52 -2.82
N ALA A 111 14.94 7.28 -2.59
CA ALA A 111 14.87 6.66 -1.27
C ALA A 111 16.24 6.51 -0.56
N PHE A 112 17.33 6.84 -1.24
CA PHE A 112 18.71 6.77 -0.77
C PHE A 112 19.33 8.15 -0.54
N ASN A 113 18.61 9.24 -0.86
CA ASN A 113 19.17 10.60 -0.83
C ASN A 113 19.41 11.11 0.59
N THR A 114 18.76 10.53 1.60
CA THR A 114 18.96 10.87 3.01
C THR A 114 19.19 9.61 3.86
N PRO A 115 19.79 9.74 5.06
CA PRO A 115 19.92 8.63 6.00
C PRO A 115 18.58 8.01 6.41
N GLU A 116 17.50 8.80 6.48
CA GLU A 116 16.14 8.40 6.88
C GLU A 116 15.35 7.73 5.75
N GLY A 117 15.80 7.92 4.50
CA GLY A 117 15.19 7.33 3.33
C GLY A 117 15.11 5.81 3.44
N PHE A 118 13.96 5.24 3.07
CA PHE A 118 13.72 3.81 3.27
C PHE A 118 14.74 2.93 2.54
N GLY A 119 15.28 3.37 1.40
CA GLY A 119 16.36 2.67 0.70
C GLY A 119 17.64 2.63 1.53
N SER A 120 18.06 3.78 2.08
CA SER A 120 19.21 3.88 2.99
C SER A 120 19.02 3.04 4.26
N VAL A 121 17.85 3.13 4.88
CA VAL A 121 17.54 2.42 6.13
C VAL A 121 17.51 0.91 5.91
N LEU A 122 16.84 0.43 4.86
CA LEU A 122 16.82 -0.99 4.52
C LEU A 122 18.23 -1.51 4.22
N THR A 123 19.07 -0.71 3.54
CA THR A 123 20.45 -1.09 3.23
C THR A 123 21.26 -1.32 4.50
N ARG A 124 21.22 -0.38 5.45
CA ARG A 124 21.91 -0.55 6.74
C ARG A 124 21.33 -1.69 7.56
N ARG A 125 20.00 -1.83 7.60
CA ARG A 125 19.33 -2.84 8.41
C ARG A 125 19.60 -4.26 7.91
N TRP A 126 19.75 -4.47 6.61
CA TRP A 126 20.06 -5.78 5.99
C TRP A 126 21.53 -5.94 5.57
N GLU A 127 22.42 -5.08 6.05
CA GLU A 127 23.84 -5.20 5.79
C GLU A 127 24.35 -6.60 6.15
N GLY A 128 25.11 -7.22 5.24
CA GLY A 128 25.60 -8.59 5.35
C GLY A 128 24.54 -9.71 5.21
N ARG A 129 23.25 -9.39 5.14
CA ARG A 129 22.14 -10.37 5.04
C ARG A 129 21.41 -10.33 3.69
N ALA A 130 21.29 -9.15 3.08
CA ALA A 130 20.70 -8.99 1.75
C ALA A 130 21.29 -7.79 1.02
N VAL A 131 21.23 -7.81 -0.31
CA VAL A 131 21.59 -6.66 -1.15
C VAL A 131 20.33 -5.90 -1.52
N VAL A 132 20.25 -4.63 -1.11
CA VAL A 132 19.15 -3.73 -1.52
C VAL A 132 19.45 -3.18 -2.91
N ARG A 133 18.51 -3.36 -3.85
CA ARG A 133 18.62 -2.90 -5.23
C ARG A 133 17.59 -1.83 -5.53
N ASN A 134 18.07 -0.66 -5.95
CA ASN A 134 17.24 0.42 -6.45
C ASN A 134 16.85 0.17 -7.91
N CYS A 135 15.57 -0.10 -8.15
CA CYS A 135 14.93 -0.16 -9.46
C CYS A 135 13.88 0.96 -9.59
N GLY A 136 14.09 2.09 -8.91
CA GLY A 136 13.31 3.31 -9.07
C GLY A 136 13.77 4.12 -10.28
N LYS A 137 12.83 4.77 -10.97
CA LYS A 137 13.15 5.69 -12.07
C LYS A 137 12.20 6.89 -12.11
N ALA A 138 12.76 8.08 -11.97
CA ALA A 138 12.05 9.33 -11.87
C ALA A 138 11.19 9.62 -13.10
N ALA A 139 10.08 10.33 -12.85
CA ALA A 139 9.06 10.69 -13.83
C ALA A 139 8.32 9.52 -14.51
N GLN A 140 8.61 8.26 -14.17
CA GLN A 140 7.95 7.10 -14.77
C GLN A 140 6.58 6.81 -14.13
N THR A 141 5.72 6.12 -14.89
CA THR A 141 4.39 5.67 -14.47
C THR A 141 4.37 4.15 -14.37
N SER A 142 3.26 3.57 -13.88
CA SER A 142 3.06 2.13 -13.95
C SER A 142 3.13 1.58 -15.37
N GLU A 143 2.80 2.37 -16.39
CA GLU A 143 2.82 1.94 -17.80
C GLU A 143 4.24 1.95 -18.37
N THR A 144 4.98 3.04 -18.16
CA THR A 144 6.30 3.22 -18.79
C THR A 144 7.38 2.35 -18.15
N LEU A 145 7.16 1.85 -16.93
CA LEU A 145 8.10 0.96 -16.25
C LEU A 145 8.07 -0.51 -16.69
N LYS A 146 7.14 -0.93 -17.56
CA LYS A 146 7.02 -2.33 -17.99
C LYS A 146 8.33 -2.92 -18.51
N THR A 147 9.10 -2.15 -19.27
CA THR A 147 10.41 -2.59 -19.77
C THR A 147 11.42 -2.82 -18.64
N LEU A 148 11.51 -1.88 -17.69
CA LEU A 148 12.42 -2.02 -16.53
C LEU A 148 11.99 -3.18 -15.63
N PHE A 149 10.69 -3.38 -15.46
CA PHE A 149 10.14 -4.52 -14.73
C PHE A 149 10.60 -5.84 -15.36
N SER A 150 10.39 -6.02 -16.68
CA SER A 150 10.83 -7.21 -17.40
C SER A 150 12.33 -7.45 -17.29
N GLN A 151 13.15 -6.40 -17.37
CA GLN A 151 14.60 -6.49 -17.15
C GLN A 151 14.94 -6.94 -15.72
N THR A 152 14.21 -6.45 -14.72
CA THR A 152 14.39 -6.84 -13.31
C THR A 152 14.03 -8.31 -13.09
N ILE A 153 12.89 -8.77 -13.63
CA ILE A 153 12.48 -10.18 -13.59
C ILE A 153 13.53 -11.07 -14.26
N HIS A 154 13.99 -10.69 -15.45
CA HIS A 154 15.00 -11.45 -16.19
C HIS A 154 16.34 -11.51 -15.46
N SER A 155 16.81 -10.39 -14.89
CA SER A 155 18.08 -10.33 -14.15
C SER A 155 18.11 -11.22 -12.91
N VAL A 156 16.96 -11.46 -12.26
CA VAL A 156 16.88 -12.40 -11.13
C VAL A 156 16.76 -13.84 -11.63
N SER A 157 16.09 -14.06 -12.75
CA SER A 157 15.83 -15.40 -13.28
C SER A 157 17.01 -15.99 -14.07
N SER A 158 17.94 -15.16 -14.53
CA SER A 158 19.03 -15.58 -15.43
C SER A 158 20.24 -16.19 -14.73
N GLN A 159 20.32 -16.14 -13.40
CA GLN A 159 21.44 -16.67 -12.63
C GLN A 159 20.97 -17.48 -11.42
N PRO A 160 21.64 -18.59 -11.07
CA PRO A 160 21.41 -19.28 -9.80
C PRO A 160 21.70 -18.35 -8.63
N GLN A 161 20.66 -17.92 -7.94
CA GLN A 161 20.72 -17.06 -6.77
C GLN A 161 19.52 -17.33 -5.87
N PRO A 162 19.62 -17.08 -4.55
CA PRO A 162 18.48 -17.20 -3.68
C PRO A 162 17.36 -16.24 -4.12
N PRO A 163 16.08 -16.62 -3.96
CA PRO A 163 14.96 -15.73 -4.23
C PRO A 163 15.10 -14.40 -3.46
N PRO A 164 14.69 -13.26 -4.06
CA PRO A 164 14.62 -12.01 -3.31
C PRO A 164 13.74 -12.17 -2.07
N LEU A 165 14.17 -11.61 -0.94
CA LEU A 165 13.37 -11.64 0.30
C LEU A 165 12.11 -10.79 0.13
N LEU A 166 12.27 -9.62 -0.49
CA LEU A 166 11.25 -8.59 -0.55
C LEU A 166 11.27 -7.88 -1.90
N TYR A 167 10.09 -7.58 -2.43
CA TYR A 167 9.86 -6.75 -3.61
C TYR A 167 8.86 -5.65 -3.23
N ILE A 168 9.33 -4.40 -3.20
CA ILE A 168 8.50 -3.23 -2.91
C ILE A 168 8.12 -2.58 -4.23
N ILE A 169 6.82 -2.44 -4.49
CA ILE A 169 6.27 -1.72 -5.64
C ILE A 169 5.66 -0.43 -5.11
N PHE A 170 6.25 0.71 -5.45
CA PHE A 170 5.80 2.03 -5.00
C PHE A 170 5.54 2.94 -6.20
N LEU A 171 4.28 2.99 -6.62
CA LEU A 171 3.81 3.62 -7.86
C LEU A 171 2.45 4.29 -7.68
N GLY A 172 2.06 5.12 -8.65
CA GLY A 172 0.77 5.77 -8.71
C GLY A 172 0.83 7.29 -8.55
N ALA A 173 1.96 7.85 -8.11
CA ALA A 173 2.08 9.29 -7.93
C ALA A 173 2.02 10.04 -9.27
N ASN A 174 2.71 9.52 -10.28
CA ASN A 174 2.72 10.07 -11.64
C ASN A 174 1.47 9.65 -12.43
N ASP A 175 1.00 8.41 -12.26
CA ASP A 175 -0.21 7.89 -12.90
C ASP A 175 -1.46 8.72 -12.56
N ALA A 176 -1.53 9.22 -11.33
CA ALA A 176 -2.61 10.07 -10.82
C ALA A 176 -2.53 11.54 -11.24
N VAL A 177 -1.58 11.92 -12.12
CA VAL A 177 -1.62 13.26 -12.74
C VAL A 177 -2.93 13.41 -13.49
N LEU A 178 -3.59 14.56 -13.36
CA LEU A 178 -4.87 14.81 -14.04
C LEU A 178 -4.67 14.91 -15.57
N PRO A 179 -5.62 14.41 -16.38
CA PRO A 179 -5.67 14.69 -17.80
C PRO A 179 -5.72 16.22 -18.08
N PRO A 180 -5.08 16.71 -19.15
CA PRO A 180 -4.34 15.96 -20.18
C PRO A 180 -2.84 15.78 -19.86
N GLY A 181 -2.43 15.81 -18.59
CA GLY A 181 -1.02 15.69 -18.22
C GLY A 181 -0.38 14.41 -18.75
N GLY A 182 0.81 14.51 -19.35
CA GLY A 182 1.44 13.43 -20.12
C GLY A 182 1.82 12.16 -19.34
N GLN A 183 1.79 12.21 -18.01
CA GLN A 183 2.01 11.05 -17.14
C GLN A 183 0.72 10.34 -16.73
N HIS A 184 -0.45 10.87 -17.09
CA HIS A 184 -1.72 10.27 -16.70
C HIS A 184 -1.84 8.85 -17.24
N VAL A 185 -2.13 7.89 -16.36
CA VAL A 185 -2.48 6.51 -16.72
C VAL A 185 -3.89 6.25 -16.20
N PRO A 186 -4.88 5.92 -17.04
CA PRO A 186 -6.25 5.68 -16.59
C PRO A 186 -6.33 4.65 -15.46
N LEU A 187 -7.19 4.87 -14.47
CA LEU A 187 -7.27 4.03 -13.27
C LEU A 187 -7.41 2.52 -13.57
N PRO A 188 -8.22 2.06 -14.55
CA PRO A 188 -8.28 0.63 -14.91
C PRO A 188 -6.96 0.09 -15.48
N THR A 189 -6.23 0.90 -16.24
CA THR A 189 -4.91 0.53 -16.78
C THR A 189 -3.87 0.46 -15.67
N PHE A 190 -3.86 1.43 -14.75
CA PHE A 190 -3.02 1.41 -13.56
C PHE A 190 -3.26 0.16 -12.71
N GLU A 191 -4.54 -0.16 -12.44
CA GLU A 191 -4.91 -1.40 -11.74
C GLU A 191 -4.38 -2.65 -12.46
N SER A 192 -4.60 -2.74 -13.77
CA SER A 192 -4.11 -3.86 -14.59
C SER A 192 -2.58 -3.98 -14.52
N ASN A 193 -1.85 -2.87 -14.52
CA ASN A 193 -0.39 -2.86 -14.44
C ASN A 193 0.10 -3.39 -13.09
N LEU A 194 -0.50 -2.95 -11.97
CA LEU A 194 -0.16 -3.46 -10.64
C LEU A 194 -0.42 -4.97 -10.53
N ARG A 195 -1.58 -5.43 -10.98
CA ARG A 195 -1.94 -6.85 -10.97
C ARG A 195 -1.00 -7.67 -11.84
N HIS A 196 -0.59 -7.13 -13.00
CA HIS A 196 0.40 -7.77 -13.87
C HIS A 196 1.73 -7.95 -13.14
N TYR A 197 2.27 -6.89 -12.54
CA TYR A 197 3.54 -6.96 -11.82
C TYR A 197 3.53 -7.97 -10.67
N VAL A 198 2.50 -7.90 -9.81
CA VAL A 198 2.37 -8.86 -8.70
C VAL A 198 2.25 -10.29 -9.22
N SER A 199 1.41 -10.52 -10.23
CA SER A 199 1.18 -11.87 -10.77
C SER A 199 2.46 -12.46 -11.35
N ILE A 200 3.24 -11.69 -12.12
CA ILE A 200 4.51 -12.15 -12.67
C ILE A 200 5.50 -12.52 -11.56
N ILE A 201 5.62 -11.70 -10.51
CA ILE A 201 6.50 -12.02 -9.38
C ILE A 201 6.03 -13.32 -8.70
N LEU A 202 4.74 -13.46 -8.43
CA LEU A 202 4.19 -14.65 -7.75
C LEU A 202 4.39 -15.95 -8.55
N THR A 203 4.29 -15.88 -9.89
CA THR A 203 4.36 -17.06 -10.76
C THR A 203 5.77 -17.37 -11.26
N THR A 204 6.75 -16.47 -11.07
CA THR A 204 8.13 -16.71 -11.53
C THR A 204 8.89 -17.56 -10.52
N PRO A 205 9.45 -18.74 -10.91
CA PRO A 205 10.12 -19.65 -9.96
C PRO A 205 11.27 -19.02 -9.17
N ALA A 206 12.03 -18.10 -9.77
CA ALA A 206 13.12 -17.38 -9.11
C ALA A 206 12.67 -16.46 -7.96
N TYR A 207 11.36 -16.27 -7.79
CA TYR A 207 10.73 -15.45 -6.76
C TYR A 207 9.79 -16.28 -5.87
N SER A 208 9.99 -17.60 -5.79
CA SER A 208 9.06 -18.55 -5.14
C SER A 208 8.69 -18.21 -3.71
N THR A 209 9.61 -17.63 -2.92
CA THR A 209 9.38 -17.22 -1.52
C THR A 209 9.32 -15.71 -1.33
N THR A 210 9.45 -14.93 -2.39
CA THR A 210 9.51 -13.46 -2.31
C THR A 210 8.21 -12.89 -1.75
N LYS A 211 8.34 -12.01 -0.77
CA LYS A 211 7.25 -11.18 -0.24
C LYS A 211 7.11 -9.90 -1.06
N ILE A 212 5.89 -9.40 -1.21
CA ILE A 212 5.56 -8.26 -2.07
C ILE A 212 4.82 -7.22 -1.25
N VAL A 213 5.33 -5.99 -1.23
CA VAL A 213 4.64 -4.83 -0.63
C VAL A 213 4.19 -3.90 -1.75
N LEU A 214 2.89 -3.65 -1.82
CA LEU A 214 2.32 -2.58 -2.63
C LEU A 214 2.20 -1.32 -1.78
N VAL A 215 2.96 -0.27 -2.08
CA VAL A 215 2.94 1.00 -1.35
C VAL A 215 2.08 2.00 -2.10
N THR A 216 1.10 2.59 -1.40
CA THR A 216 0.23 3.63 -1.97
C THR A 216 1.03 4.91 -2.28
N PRO A 217 0.72 5.66 -3.37
CA PRO A 217 1.27 7.01 -3.55
C PRO A 217 0.90 7.91 -2.35
N PRO A 218 1.77 8.86 -1.97
CA PRO A 218 1.48 9.78 -0.89
C PRO A 218 0.44 10.85 -1.32
N PRO A 219 -0.16 11.55 -0.35
CA PRO A 219 -0.85 12.80 -0.60
C PRO A 219 0.08 13.83 -1.24
N ILE A 220 -0.49 14.77 -1.98
CA ILE A 220 0.21 15.97 -2.41
C ILE A 220 -0.14 17.12 -1.46
N ASN A 221 0.86 17.87 -1.00
CA ASN A 221 0.65 18.97 -0.06
C ASN A 221 0.24 20.26 -0.79
N VAL A 222 -1.02 20.34 -1.22
CA VAL A 222 -1.56 21.55 -1.85
C VAL A 222 -1.81 22.61 -0.79
N ARG A 223 -1.28 23.80 -1.01
CA ARG A 223 -1.57 24.98 -0.17
C ARG A 223 -3.04 25.39 -0.30
N ALA A 224 -3.67 25.68 0.83
CA ALA A 224 -5.01 26.24 0.82
C ALA A 224 -5.00 27.63 0.18
N CYS A 225 -5.92 27.89 -0.75
CA CYS A 225 -6.15 29.25 -1.23
C CYS A 225 -6.74 30.12 -0.09
N SER A 226 -6.37 31.41 -0.04
CA SER A 226 -6.86 32.33 0.99
C SER A 226 -8.40 32.33 1.07
N ALA A 227 -8.95 32.43 2.29
CA ALA A 227 -10.39 32.47 2.59
C ALA A 227 -11.22 33.55 1.85
N HIS A 228 -10.56 34.43 1.09
CA HIS A 228 -11.17 35.50 0.30
C HIS A 228 -11.45 35.08 -1.15
N ALA A 229 -11.06 33.87 -1.57
CA ALA A 229 -11.38 33.34 -2.88
C ALA A 229 -12.86 32.94 -2.94
N LYS A 230 -13.73 33.93 -3.13
CA LYS A 230 -15.13 33.70 -3.53
C LYS A 230 -15.13 33.01 -4.90
N ARG A 231 -15.12 31.69 -4.93
CA ARG A 231 -15.39 30.94 -6.16
C ARG A 231 -16.28 29.74 -5.89
N GLU A 232 -17.23 29.62 -6.81
CA GLU A 232 -18.05 28.47 -7.13
C GLU A 232 -17.30 27.14 -6.95
N ASP A 233 -17.90 26.22 -6.18
CA ASP A 233 -17.47 24.85 -5.84
C ASP A 233 -15.95 24.64 -5.73
N GLU A 234 -15.40 24.90 -4.54
CA GLU A 234 -13.97 24.76 -4.19
C GLU A 234 -13.37 23.39 -4.58
N ARG A 235 -14.20 22.34 -4.65
CA ARG A 235 -13.80 20.98 -5.07
C ARG A 235 -13.53 20.88 -6.57
N LYS A 236 -13.95 21.86 -7.38
CA LYS A 236 -13.58 21.96 -8.81
C LYS A 236 -12.19 22.57 -9.01
N GLY A 237 -11.57 23.10 -7.96
CA GLY A 237 -10.21 23.66 -8.01
C GLY A 237 -9.16 22.61 -8.39
N GLN A 238 -8.17 23.02 -9.20
CA GLN A 238 -7.09 22.13 -9.68
C GLN A 238 -6.34 21.44 -8.54
N GLY A 239 -6.12 22.14 -7.43
CA GLY A 239 -5.46 21.64 -6.24
C GLY A 239 -6.18 20.43 -5.63
N PHE A 240 -7.44 20.63 -5.23
CA PHE A 240 -8.28 19.56 -4.69
C PHE A 240 -8.44 18.39 -5.65
N ARG A 241 -8.69 18.66 -6.95
CA ARG A 241 -8.81 17.60 -7.96
C ARG A 241 -7.53 16.75 -8.08
N THR A 242 -6.36 17.38 -7.99
CA THR A 242 -5.07 16.67 -8.05
C THR A 242 -4.88 15.81 -6.80
N TRP A 243 -5.21 16.36 -5.63
CA TRP A 243 -5.17 15.62 -4.37
C TRP A 243 -6.15 14.43 -4.38
N ASP A 244 -7.39 14.64 -4.82
CA ASP A 244 -8.43 13.61 -4.87
C ASP A 244 -8.13 12.52 -5.90
N SER A 245 -7.50 12.89 -7.03
CA SER A 245 -6.95 11.92 -7.97
C SER A 245 -5.89 11.04 -7.30
N LYS A 246 -4.89 11.61 -6.62
CA LYS A 246 -3.90 10.79 -5.88
C LYS A 246 -4.54 9.92 -4.81
N ARG A 247 -5.56 10.40 -4.10
CA ARG A 247 -6.34 9.61 -3.13
C ARG A 247 -7.00 8.40 -3.79
N THR A 248 -7.56 8.60 -4.97
CA THR A 248 -8.22 7.55 -5.75
C THR A 248 -7.22 6.45 -6.13
N TYR A 249 -6.00 6.81 -6.56
CA TYR A 249 -4.97 5.84 -6.89
C TYR A 249 -4.40 5.15 -5.64
N ALA A 250 -4.27 5.84 -4.51
CA ALA A 250 -3.91 5.24 -3.23
C ALA A 250 -4.91 4.17 -2.79
N ARG A 251 -6.21 4.48 -2.84
CA ARG A 251 -7.27 3.50 -2.57
C ARG A 251 -7.18 2.30 -3.50
N LYS A 252 -6.93 2.55 -4.79
CA LYS A 252 -6.81 1.48 -5.78
C LYS A 252 -5.64 0.54 -5.51
N VAL A 253 -4.49 1.06 -5.04
CA VAL A 253 -3.37 0.20 -4.60
C VAL A 253 -3.80 -0.72 -3.45
N MET A 254 -4.52 -0.19 -2.45
CA MET A 254 -5.02 -1.00 -1.32
C MET A 254 -6.10 -2.00 -1.75
N ASP A 255 -6.98 -1.65 -2.68
CA ASP A 255 -7.94 -2.59 -3.27
C ASP A 255 -7.24 -3.78 -3.91
N VAL A 256 -6.20 -3.53 -4.73
CA VAL A 256 -5.43 -4.60 -5.37
C VAL A 256 -4.75 -5.49 -4.32
N ALA A 257 -4.16 -4.91 -3.27
CA ALA A 257 -3.53 -5.68 -2.20
C ALA A 257 -4.54 -6.58 -1.46
N ARG A 258 -5.72 -6.02 -1.09
CA ARG A 258 -6.80 -6.77 -0.43
C ARG A 258 -7.35 -7.88 -1.31
N ASP A 259 -7.45 -7.66 -2.62
CA ASP A 259 -7.88 -8.68 -3.58
C ASP A 259 -6.93 -9.90 -3.60
N PHE A 260 -5.62 -9.67 -3.54
CA PHE A 260 -4.64 -10.76 -3.43
C PHE A 260 -4.74 -11.47 -2.08
N GLU A 261 -4.92 -10.73 -0.99
CA GLU A 261 -5.14 -11.31 0.33
C GLU A 261 -6.41 -12.18 0.39
N ALA A 262 -7.54 -11.69 -0.14
CA ALA A 262 -8.79 -12.43 -0.23
C ALA A 262 -8.70 -13.72 -1.07
N ARG A 263 -7.74 -13.77 -2.01
CA ARG A 263 -7.41 -14.97 -2.80
C ARG A 263 -6.46 -15.94 -2.08
N GLY A 264 -6.17 -15.73 -0.80
CA GLY A 264 -5.29 -16.57 -0.01
C GLY A 264 -3.79 -16.30 -0.21
N LEU A 265 -3.42 -15.15 -0.78
CA LEU A 265 -2.02 -14.77 -1.01
C LEU A 265 -1.50 -13.74 0.01
N GLY A 266 -2.21 -13.55 1.12
CA GLY A 266 -1.86 -12.59 2.18
C GLY A 266 -0.59 -12.93 2.95
N ASP A 267 -0.09 -14.16 2.83
CA ASP A 267 1.20 -14.60 3.35
C ASP A 267 2.38 -14.11 2.48
N ARG A 268 2.12 -13.68 1.24
CA ARG A 268 3.12 -13.19 0.29
C ARG A 268 2.88 -11.76 -0.18
N VAL A 269 1.67 -11.24 -0.14
CA VAL A 269 1.32 -9.89 -0.63
C VAL A 269 0.70 -9.07 0.49
N ALA A 270 1.19 -7.85 0.69
CA ALA A 270 0.63 -6.88 1.63
C ALA A 270 0.55 -5.48 1.00
N GLY A 271 -0.45 -4.72 1.41
CA GLY A 271 -0.55 -3.29 1.10
C GLY A 271 0.04 -2.45 2.23
N TYR A 272 0.84 -1.45 1.90
CA TYR A 272 1.26 -0.39 2.82
C TYR A 272 0.50 0.89 2.49
N ASP A 273 -0.49 1.22 3.32
CA ASP A 273 -1.29 2.45 3.20
C ASP A 273 -0.50 3.67 3.70
N LEU A 274 0.49 4.07 2.91
CA LEU A 274 1.30 5.25 3.17
C LEU A 274 0.46 6.53 3.17
N TRP A 275 -0.62 6.57 2.37
CA TRP A 275 -1.55 7.69 2.35
C TRP A 275 -2.14 7.90 3.74
N GLU A 276 -2.77 6.86 4.30
CA GLU A 276 -3.37 6.91 5.62
C GLU A 276 -2.31 7.12 6.70
N ARG A 277 -1.11 6.54 6.56
CA ARG A 277 0.00 6.77 7.50
C ARG A 277 0.35 8.25 7.62
N LEU A 278 0.51 8.95 6.49
CA LEU A 278 0.86 10.37 6.50
C LEU A 278 -0.31 11.25 6.97
N VAL A 279 -1.51 11.00 6.45
CA VAL A 279 -2.73 11.75 6.82
C VAL A 279 -3.04 11.58 8.31
N GLY A 280 -3.02 10.35 8.80
CA GLY A 280 -3.27 10.01 10.21
C GLY A 280 -2.25 10.66 11.12
N TRP A 281 -0.96 10.58 10.79
CA TRP A 281 0.11 11.22 11.56
C TRP A 281 -0.12 12.73 11.72
N GLU A 282 -0.46 13.42 10.63
CA GLU A 282 -0.73 14.87 10.69
C GLU A 282 -2.01 15.16 11.49
N CYS A 283 -3.08 14.37 11.31
CA CYS A 283 -4.32 14.54 12.07
C CYS A 283 -4.13 14.33 13.58
N GLU A 284 -3.38 13.31 13.98
CA GLU A 284 -3.04 13.04 15.37
C GLU A 284 -2.25 14.19 15.99
N LYS A 285 -1.24 14.69 15.27
CA LYS A 285 -0.45 15.85 15.70
C LYS A 285 -1.31 17.10 15.90
N MET A 286 -2.33 17.27 15.07
CA MET A 286 -3.26 18.40 15.15
C MET A 286 -4.36 18.22 16.20
N GLY A 287 -4.52 17.02 16.75
CA GLY A 287 -5.59 16.69 17.70
C GLY A 287 -7.00 16.69 17.09
N ALA A 288 -7.10 16.70 15.75
CA ALA A 288 -8.38 16.74 15.04
C ALA A 288 -8.25 16.13 13.64
N ARG A 289 -9.31 15.44 13.20
CA ARG A 289 -9.45 14.87 11.87
C ARG A 289 -10.76 15.34 11.25
N ASP A 290 -10.65 16.22 10.25
CA ASP A 290 -11.79 16.64 9.41
C ASP A 290 -11.75 15.85 8.11
N GLU A 291 -12.63 14.85 7.98
CA GLU A 291 -12.74 14.02 6.77
C GLU A 291 -13.08 14.82 5.51
N GLU A 292 -13.67 16.00 5.65
CA GLU A 292 -13.97 16.89 4.53
C GLU A 292 -12.75 17.72 4.11
N ARG A 293 -11.81 17.98 5.04
CA ARG A 293 -10.66 18.88 4.89
C ARG A 293 -9.36 18.25 5.37
N LEU A 294 -9.10 17.03 4.90
CA LEU A 294 -7.87 16.32 5.21
C LEU A 294 -6.61 17.11 4.77
N PRO A 295 -5.47 16.89 5.44
CA PRO A 295 -4.23 17.61 5.15
C PRO A 295 -3.82 17.60 3.68
N GLY A 296 -3.33 18.77 3.22
CA GLY A 296 -2.84 18.98 1.87
C GLY A 296 -3.91 19.01 0.78
N CYS A 297 -5.21 18.92 1.10
CA CYS A 297 -6.25 18.90 0.07
C CYS A 297 -6.49 20.25 -0.62
N GLY A 298 -5.96 21.34 -0.06
CA GLY A 298 -6.03 22.68 -0.63
C GLY A 298 -7.39 23.37 -0.52
N LEU A 299 -8.38 22.74 0.15
CA LEU A 299 -9.65 23.41 0.46
C LEU A 299 -9.44 24.53 1.50
N PRO A 300 -10.22 25.62 1.46
CA PRO A 300 -10.20 26.62 2.51
C PRO A 300 -10.42 26.00 3.90
N GLY A 301 -9.54 26.37 4.84
CA GLY A 301 -9.52 25.80 6.19
C GLY A 301 -8.84 24.44 6.32
N ALA A 302 -8.54 23.76 5.21
CA ALA A 302 -7.67 22.58 5.23
C ALA A 302 -6.24 22.99 5.59
N ARG A 303 -5.59 22.15 6.38
CA ARG A 303 -4.23 22.38 6.83
C ARG A 303 -3.24 21.79 5.83
N GLU A 304 -2.07 22.39 5.72
CA GLU A 304 -0.93 21.80 5.02
C GLU A 304 -0.25 20.77 5.93
N PHE A 305 0.48 19.83 5.34
CA PHE A 305 1.39 18.97 6.08
C PHE A 305 2.53 19.79 6.70
N GLU A 306 3.04 19.33 7.84
CA GLU A 306 4.14 19.99 8.54
C GLU A 306 5.38 20.19 7.65
N ASN A 307 6.06 21.33 7.86
CA ASN A 307 7.39 21.58 7.32
C ASN A 307 8.36 20.43 7.61
N GLY A 308 8.99 19.93 6.55
CA GLY A 308 9.93 18.81 6.57
C GLY A 308 9.31 17.46 6.21
N ILE A 309 7.97 17.35 6.11
CA ILE A 309 7.35 16.14 5.54
C ILE A 309 7.60 16.07 4.04
N PHE A 310 7.31 17.16 3.33
CA PHE A 310 7.55 17.28 1.89
C PHE A 310 8.55 18.38 1.57
N THR A 311 9.40 18.18 0.57
CA THR A 311 10.35 19.18 0.05
C THR A 311 9.74 20.02 -1.07
N ASP A 312 8.96 19.38 -1.95
CA ASP A 312 8.35 20.01 -3.14
C ASP A 312 6.86 19.66 -3.28
N ARG A 313 6.19 19.43 -2.14
CA ARG A 313 4.80 18.98 -1.99
C ARG A 313 4.53 17.52 -2.34
N LEU A 314 5.48 16.80 -2.94
CA LEU A 314 5.32 15.38 -3.28
C LEU A 314 6.45 14.52 -2.72
N HIS A 315 7.70 14.93 -2.90
CA HIS A 315 8.86 14.18 -2.43
C HIS A 315 9.14 14.48 -0.96
N PHE A 316 9.68 13.49 -0.26
CA PHE A 316 9.81 13.56 1.19
C PHE A 316 11.03 14.35 1.63
N GLY A 317 10.87 15.12 2.71
CA GLY A 317 11.98 15.58 3.54
C GLY A 317 12.33 14.54 4.60
N GLU A 318 13.30 14.83 5.46
CA GLU A 318 13.78 13.92 6.50
C GLU A 318 12.64 13.41 7.41
N LYS A 319 11.73 14.29 7.85
CA LYS A 319 10.57 13.89 8.67
C LYS A 319 9.63 12.97 7.91
N GLY A 320 9.36 13.29 6.64
CA GLY A 320 8.50 12.48 5.77
C GLY A 320 9.08 11.09 5.57
N TYR A 321 10.37 11.00 5.25
CA TYR A 321 11.07 9.73 5.12
C TYR A 321 11.04 8.93 6.42
N LYS A 322 11.22 9.56 7.58
CA LYS A 322 11.12 8.86 8.86
C LYS A 322 9.74 8.21 9.05
N ILE A 323 8.66 8.96 8.79
CA ILE A 323 7.29 8.43 8.92
C ILE A 323 7.06 7.26 7.94
N VAL A 324 7.48 7.42 6.68
CA VAL A 324 7.38 6.40 5.63
C VAL A 324 8.13 5.13 6.04
N THR A 325 9.39 5.27 6.47
CA THR A 325 10.28 4.16 6.78
C THR A 325 9.84 3.43 8.04
N ASP A 326 9.49 4.14 9.11
CA ASP A 326 9.03 3.53 10.36
C ASP A 326 7.80 2.63 10.10
N GLY A 327 6.81 3.14 9.35
CA GLY A 327 5.60 2.38 9.04
C GLY A 327 5.86 1.18 8.12
N LEU A 328 6.81 1.29 7.20
CA LEU A 328 7.23 0.15 6.39
C LEU A 328 7.89 -0.93 7.26
N LEU A 329 8.80 -0.56 8.16
CA LEU A 329 9.46 -1.50 9.06
C LEU A 329 8.47 -2.16 10.03
N GLU A 330 7.50 -1.41 10.56
CA GLU A 330 6.40 -1.92 11.36
C GLU A 330 5.58 -2.97 10.60
N LEU A 331 5.22 -2.71 9.34
CA LEU A 331 4.50 -3.66 8.50
C LEU A 331 5.32 -4.94 8.31
N LEU A 332 6.60 -4.82 7.97
CA LEU A 332 7.48 -5.97 7.75
C LEU A 332 7.66 -6.80 9.02
N ALA A 333 7.91 -6.15 10.17
CA ALA A 333 8.08 -6.83 11.45
C ALA A 333 6.79 -7.55 11.90
N GLY A 334 5.63 -6.95 11.66
CA GLY A 334 4.34 -7.54 12.04
C GLY A 334 3.86 -8.65 11.10
N LYS A 335 4.05 -8.50 9.78
CA LYS A 335 3.52 -9.44 8.78
C LYS A 335 4.49 -10.58 8.47
N TRP A 336 5.79 -10.31 8.39
CA TRP A 336 6.83 -11.26 8.01
C TRP A 336 8.07 -11.16 8.91
N PRO A 337 7.97 -11.58 10.17
CA PRO A 337 9.09 -11.56 11.10
C PRO A 337 10.29 -12.37 10.60
N GLU A 338 10.08 -13.38 9.75
CA GLU A 338 11.14 -14.16 9.11
C GLU A 338 11.96 -13.37 8.07
N VAL A 339 11.38 -12.34 7.45
CA VAL A 339 12.11 -11.42 6.57
C VAL A 339 12.81 -10.35 7.39
N PHE A 340 12.19 -9.92 8.49
CA PHE A 340 12.67 -8.84 9.35
C PHE A 340 13.81 -9.25 10.30
N GLY A 341 13.75 -10.49 10.82
CA GLY A 341 14.61 -11.06 11.85
C GLY A 341 16.09 -11.10 11.54
#